data_AF-A0A7X5Q8K3-F1
#
_entry.id   AF-A0A7X5Q8K3-F1
#
_cell.length_a   1.000
_cell.length_b   1.000
_cell.length_c   1.000
_cell.angle_alpha   90.00
_cell.angle_beta   90.00
_cell.angle_gamma   90.00
#
_symmetry.space_group_name_H-M   'P 1'
#
loop_
_entity.id
_entity.type
_entity.pdbx_description
1 polymer ?
#
loop_
_entity_poly.entity_id
_entity_poly.type
_entity_poly.pdbx_seq_one_letter_code
_entity_poly.pdbx_strand_id
1 'polypeptide(L)'
;MIGTLFSLAIAIFLFFRPLPDESLGESSGLLATILIVVSSLFIIIQTLITVFAWGPLQKNEQNFTPRLMESFKRDRNLRFTNLLLLCFLLFTYLIIVDIHFFHIFKQNHLLIAWTLFLGVSLDFLHHHLKRVMDYMDPFHVVDFFSDEAQECVRNEEVEKLCDWIDTLSETTIKAITRNSTSLALSALDKLRLLARNYLGVAKGITYHEDEEESTTEEGHVNHVSYTLFYLFQRFELIFDKALEQKLEPICSNIITILGKIAIYGAKYDITMASYPLHYLGKLAKRAQKAGMQEVGNRATLTLLEVSKVIIEEINIEYVEIKDPFLSIINYMHEIAKDTFRKDRTINLKVVAQPFYDLKELFKNEKVAAHRDTETIILSIDRVLDEFSTLETVLQTIPPIPKVVKEKSS
;
A
#
# COMPACT_ATOMS: atom_id res chain seq x y z
N MET A 1 28.39 2.50 11.12
CA MET A 1 29.36 3.40 11.77
C MET A 1 30.36 2.64 12.66
N ILE A 2 30.35 1.31 12.67
CA ILE A 2 31.29 0.54 13.49
C ILE A 2 32.66 0.50 12.80
N GLY A 3 32.68 0.43 11.45
CA GLY A 3 33.92 0.42 10.68
C GLY A 3 34.70 1.73 10.78
N THR A 4 34.02 2.86 10.66
CA THR A 4 34.61 4.19 10.87
C THR A 4 35.19 4.35 12.26
N LEU A 5 34.44 4.02 13.32
CA LEU A 5 34.91 4.15 14.70
C LEU A 5 36.15 3.29 14.97
N PHE A 6 36.16 2.06 14.48
CA PHE A 6 37.30 1.15 14.63
C PHE A 6 38.52 1.67 13.86
N SER A 7 38.33 2.13 12.62
CA SER A 7 39.42 2.70 11.83
C SER A 7 40.00 4.00 12.43
N LEU A 8 39.14 4.82 13.05
CA LEU A 8 39.54 6.03 13.74
C LEU A 8 40.40 5.71 14.97
N ALA A 9 40.01 4.69 15.75
CA ALA A 9 40.80 4.24 16.89
C ALA A 9 42.20 3.76 16.46
N ILE A 10 42.29 3.00 15.36
CA ILE A 10 43.58 2.54 14.80
C ILE A 10 44.38 3.72 14.26
N ALA A 11 43.75 4.66 13.54
CA ALA A 11 44.41 5.84 13.00
C ALA A 11 44.98 6.74 14.10
N ILE A 12 44.24 6.94 15.20
CA ILE A 12 44.71 7.67 16.39
C ILE A 12 45.89 6.94 17.03
N PHE A 13 45.82 5.62 17.17
CA PHE A 13 46.93 4.82 17.70
C PHE A 13 48.19 4.95 16.85
N LEU A 14 48.06 4.84 15.52
CA LEU A 14 49.16 5.00 14.55
C LEU A 14 49.73 6.41 14.54
N PHE A 15 48.92 7.44 14.82
CA PHE A 15 49.38 8.82 14.96
C PHE A 15 50.26 9.02 16.20
N PHE A 16 49.87 8.45 17.34
CA PHE A 16 50.63 8.57 18.61
C PHE A 16 51.81 7.61 18.71
N ARG A 17 51.76 6.47 18.00
CA ARG A 17 52.87 5.51 17.90
C ARG A 17 53.13 5.19 16.43
N PRO A 18 53.84 6.07 15.70
CA PRO A 18 54.20 5.80 14.32
C PRO A 18 55.12 4.59 14.24
N LEU A 19 54.97 3.82 13.16
CA LEU A 19 55.87 2.69 12.88
C LEU A 19 57.27 3.24 12.54
N PRO A 20 58.36 2.58 12.98
CA PRO A 20 59.72 3.06 12.74
C PRO A 20 60.02 3.13 11.24
N ASP A 21 60.49 4.30 10.76
CA ASP A 21 60.68 4.58 9.33
C ASP A 21 61.68 3.60 8.65
N GLU A 22 62.68 3.10 9.36
CA GLU A 22 63.63 2.08 8.85
C GLU A 22 62.96 0.74 8.52
N SER A 23 61.98 0.32 9.34
CA SER A 23 61.24 -0.94 9.13
C SER A 23 60.24 -0.85 7.99
N LEU A 24 59.77 0.35 7.67
CA LEU A 24 58.81 0.65 6.60
C LEU A 24 59.49 0.77 5.23
N GLY A 25 60.73 1.27 5.18
CA GLY A 25 61.54 1.35 3.95
C GLY A 25 61.83 -0.02 3.33
N GLU A 26 62.31 -0.98 4.13
CA GLU A 26 62.59 -2.36 3.69
C GLU A 26 61.31 -3.18 3.42
N SER A 27 60.19 -2.84 4.07
CA SER A 27 58.91 -3.55 3.93
C SER A 27 57.88 -2.87 3.01
N SER A 28 58.29 -1.80 2.31
CA SER A 28 57.42 -1.01 1.41
C SER A 28 56.69 -1.87 0.37
N GLY A 29 57.38 -2.86 -0.21
CA GLY A 29 56.76 -3.83 -1.13
C GLY A 29 55.71 -4.72 -0.47
N LEU A 30 55.91 -5.10 0.79
CA LEU A 30 54.95 -5.92 1.56
C LEU A 30 53.69 -5.09 1.88
N LEU A 31 53.87 -3.84 2.31
CA LEU A 31 52.78 -2.90 2.55
C LEU A 31 51.96 -2.64 1.28
N ALA A 32 52.61 -2.33 0.15
CA ALA A 32 51.94 -2.18 -1.13
C ALA A 32 51.16 -3.45 -1.53
N THR A 33 51.73 -4.64 -1.30
CA THR A 33 51.05 -5.91 -1.57
C THR A 33 49.80 -6.07 -0.70
N ILE A 34 49.85 -5.73 0.60
CA ILE A 34 48.68 -5.78 1.49
C ILE A 34 47.59 -4.81 0.99
N LEU A 35 47.95 -3.58 0.63
CA LEU A 35 47.01 -2.58 0.11
C LEU A 35 46.31 -3.09 -1.17
N ILE A 36 47.06 -3.71 -2.08
CA ILE A 36 46.52 -4.32 -3.31
C ILE A 36 45.57 -5.47 -2.97
N VAL A 37 45.97 -6.39 -2.09
CA VAL A 37 45.16 -7.55 -1.72
C VAL A 37 43.84 -7.12 -1.09
N VAL A 38 43.88 -6.18 -0.13
CA VAL A 38 42.68 -5.69 0.56
C VAL A 38 41.76 -4.95 -0.41
N SER A 39 42.28 -4.05 -1.24
CA SER A 39 41.46 -3.32 -2.21
C SER A 39 40.87 -4.23 -3.29
N SER A 40 41.63 -5.22 -3.75
CA SER A 40 41.15 -6.23 -4.71
C SER A 40 40.03 -7.08 -4.10
N LEU A 41 40.21 -7.55 -2.86
CA LEU A 41 39.16 -8.28 -2.14
C LEU A 41 37.89 -7.43 -1.99
N PHE A 42 38.05 -6.13 -1.74
CA PHE A 42 36.94 -5.21 -1.58
C PHE A 42 36.11 -5.07 -2.87
N ILE A 43 36.76 -4.91 -4.03
CA ILE A 43 36.08 -4.91 -5.33
C ILE A 43 35.40 -6.24 -5.59
N ILE A 44 36.09 -7.35 -5.30
CA ILE A 44 35.52 -8.69 -5.50
C ILE A 44 34.24 -8.83 -4.67
N ILE A 45 34.25 -8.44 -3.39
CA ILE A 45 33.05 -8.49 -2.55
C ILE A 45 31.95 -7.59 -3.12
N GLN A 46 32.25 -6.35 -3.49
CA GLN A 46 31.25 -5.42 -4.06
C GLN A 46 30.62 -5.96 -5.36
N THR A 47 31.46 -6.48 -6.26
CA THR A 47 31.01 -7.06 -7.53
C THR A 47 30.19 -8.33 -7.30
N LEU A 48 30.61 -9.21 -6.38
CA LEU A 48 29.85 -10.40 -6.00
C LEU A 48 28.49 -10.03 -5.39
N ILE A 49 28.40 -9.02 -4.52
CA ILE A 49 27.11 -8.56 -3.97
C ILE A 49 26.18 -8.15 -5.11
N THR A 50 26.66 -7.34 -6.06
CA THR A 50 25.83 -6.86 -7.18
C THR A 50 25.40 -8.00 -8.11
N VAL A 51 26.33 -8.89 -8.47
CA VAL A 51 26.07 -10.03 -9.35
C VAL A 51 25.12 -11.03 -8.70
N PHE A 52 25.34 -11.36 -7.44
CA PHE A 52 24.47 -12.29 -6.70
C PHE A 52 23.12 -11.68 -6.35
N ALA A 53 22.98 -10.36 -6.26
CA ALA A 53 21.69 -9.70 -6.07
C ALA A 53 20.79 -9.80 -7.31
N TRP A 54 21.36 -9.85 -8.52
CA TRP A 54 20.59 -9.78 -9.75
C TRP A 54 19.58 -10.92 -9.91
N GLY A 55 20.01 -12.16 -9.63
CA GLY A 55 19.14 -13.34 -9.74
C GLY A 55 17.93 -13.29 -8.80
N PRO A 56 18.13 -13.11 -7.48
CA PRO A 56 17.04 -12.93 -6.52
C PRO A 56 16.15 -11.72 -6.82
N LEU A 57 16.70 -10.57 -7.22
CA LEU A 57 15.91 -9.39 -7.58
C LEU A 57 15.02 -9.66 -8.80
N GLN A 58 15.56 -10.29 -9.85
CA GLN A 58 14.78 -10.67 -11.03
C GLN A 58 13.68 -11.69 -10.68
N LYS A 59 13.99 -12.64 -9.79
CA LYS A 59 13.01 -13.59 -9.28
C LYS A 59 11.91 -12.90 -8.47
N ASN A 60 12.25 -11.91 -7.65
CA ASN A 60 11.26 -11.13 -6.90
C ASN A 60 10.40 -10.27 -7.81
N GLU A 61 10.96 -9.68 -8.85
CA GLU A 61 10.21 -8.88 -9.83
C GLU A 61 9.17 -9.72 -10.60
N GLN A 62 9.58 -10.92 -11.01
CA GLN A 62 8.69 -11.87 -11.67
C GLN A 62 7.57 -12.37 -10.75
N ASN A 63 7.85 -12.52 -9.46
CA ASN A 63 6.94 -13.19 -8.53
C ASN A 63 6.05 -12.26 -7.72
N PHE A 64 6.51 -11.05 -7.40
CA PHE A 64 5.86 -10.17 -6.44
C PHE A 64 5.80 -8.72 -6.92
N THR A 65 6.92 -8.07 -7.17
CA THR A 65 6.98 -6.60 -7.29
C THR A 65 7.41 -6.16 -8.70
N PRO A 66 6.47 -5.79 -9.59
CA PRO A 66 6.82 -5.27 -10.91
C PRO A 66 7.67 -4.01 -10.82
N ARG A 67 8.48 -3.75 -11.85
CA ARG A 67 9.36 -2.58 -11.95
C ARG A 67 10.44 -2.48 -10.85
N LEU A 68 10.59 -3.50 -9.98
CA LEU A 68 11.62 -3.55 -8.94
C LEU A 68 13.03 -3.31 -9.50
N MET A 69 13.35 -3.91 -10.65
CA MET A 69 14.65 -3.77 -11.27
C MET A 69 14.88 -2.36 -11.83
N GLU A 70 13.83 -1.72 -12.33
CA GLU A 70 13.88 -0.32 -12.77
C GLU A 70 14.15 0.61 -11.59
N SER A 71 13.41 0.44 -10.49
CA SER A 71 13.62 1.20 -9.25
C SER A 71 15.02 0.98 -8.68
N PHE A 72 15.51 -0.26 -8.67
CA PHE A 72 16.86 -0.60 -8.20
C PHE A 72 17.94 0.08 -9.06
N LYS A 73 17.78 0.11 -10.38
CA LYS A 73 18.73 0.79 -11.29
C LYS A 73 18.70 2.31 -11.14
N ARG A 74 17.54 2.89 -10.86
CA ARG A 74 17.34 4.35 -10.74
C ARG A 74 17.75 4.90 -9.38
N ASP A 75 17.97 4.04 -8.40
CA ASP A 75 18.36 4.42 -7.05
C ASP A 75 19.66 5.24 -7.00
N ARG A 76 19.50 6.52 -6.64
CA ARG A 76 20.59 7.49 -6.55
C ARG A 76 21.59 7.15 -5.44
N ASN A 77 21.12 6.59 -4.34
CA ASN A 77 21.97 6.30 -3.18
C ASN A 77 22.82 5.05 -3.42
N LEU A 78 22.29 4.04 -4.13
CA LEU A 78 23.10 2.90 -4.60
C LEU A 78 24.21 3.36 -5.55
N ARG A 79 23.88 4.26 -6.50
CA ARG A 79 24.88 4.85 -7.40
C ARG A 79 25.94 5.64 -6.64
N PHE A 80 25.52 6.47 -5.68
CA PHE A 80 26.45 7.24 -4.84
C PHE A 80 27.37 6.33 -4.01
N THR A 81 26.81 5.28 -3.41
CA THR A 81 27.58 4.28 -2.65
C THR A 81 28.59 3.59 -3.55
N ASN A 82 28.18 3.13 -4.73
CA ASN A 82 29.09 2.52 -5.71
C ASN A 82 30.21 3.46 -6.16
N LEU A 83 29.89 4.74 -6.39
CA LEU A 83 30.87 5.75 -6.75
C LEU A 83 31.88 5.98 -5.62
N LEU A 84 31.43 6.04 -4.37
CA LEU A 84 32.31 6.22 -3.23
C LEU A 84 33.23 5.00 -3.00
N LEU A 85 32.73 3.79 -3.20
CA LEU A 85 33.56 2.57 -3.16
C LEU A 85 34.59 2.54 -4.30
N LEU A 86 34.24 3.06 -5.48
CA LEU A 86 35.20 3.22 -6.58
C LEU A 86 36.25 4.29 -6.26
N CYS A 87 35.88 5.38 -5.60
CA CYS A 87 36.84 6.37 -5.11
C CYS A 87 37.83 5.77 -4.11
N PHE A 88 37.42 4.83 -3.26
CA PHE A 88 38.33 4.08 -2.36
C PHE A 88 39.39 3.28 -3.11
N LEU A 89 39.01 2.65 -4.21
CA LEU A 89 39.96 1.96 -5.07
C LEU A 89 40.98 2.92 -5.67
N LEU A 90 40.50 4.01 -6.29
CA LEU A 90 41.36 5.01 -6.91
C LEU A 90 42.33 5.61 -5.89
N PHE A 91 41.83 5.89 -4.67
CA PHE A 91 42.63 6.38 -3.57
C PHE A 91 43.72 5.38 -3.17
N THR A 92 43.38 4.09 -3.05
CA THR A 92 44.37 3.04 -2.72
C THR A 92 45.45 2.94 -3.80
N TYR A 93 45.07 3.04 -5.08
CA TYR A 93 46.02 3.04 -6.19
C TYR A 93 46.95 4.27 -6.17
N LEU A 94 46.41 5.46 -5.90
CA LEU A 94 47.21 6.68 -5.76
C LEU A 94 48.26 6.57 -4.64
N ILE A 95 47.90 5.94 -3.51
CA ILE A 95 48.84 5.68 -2.42
C ILE A 95 49.95 4.73 -2.86
N ILE A 96 49.62 3.65 -3.56
CA ILE A 96 50.63 2.69 -4.06
C ILE A 96 51.60 3.37 -5.03
N VAL A 97 51.07 4.22 -5.93
CA VAL A 97 51.90 4.97 -6.89
C VAL A 97 52.80 5.98 -6.17
N ASP A 98 52.30 6.69 -5.15
CA ASP A 98 53.14 7.61 -4.37
C ASP A 98 54.24 6.86 -3.61
N ILE A 99 53.93 5.69 -3.01
CA ILE A 99 54.90 4.86 -2.30
C ILE A 99 56.02 4.37 -3.22
N HIS A 100 55.74 4.04 -4.48
CA HIS A 100 56.74 3.46 -5.39
C HIS A 100 57.46 4.45 -6.31
N PHE A 101 56.81 5.54 -6.71
CA PHE A 101 57.34 6.43 -7.75
C PHE A 101 57.67 7.82 -7.22
N PHE A 102 56.70 8.50 -6.61
CA PHE A 102 56.82 9.93 -6.34
C PHE A 102 57.40 10.27 -4.97
N HIS A 103 57.13 9.43 -3.96
CA HIS A 103 57.58 9.60 -2.57
C HIS A 103 57.27 11.02 -2.01
N ILE A 104 56.13 11.61 -2.40
CA ILE A 104 55.78 12.99 -2.02
C ILE A 104 55.38 13.05 -0.54
N PHE A 105 54.67 12.03 -0.06
CA PHE A 105 54.17 11.98 1.32
C PHE A 105 54.91 10.95 2.17
N LYS A 106 54.98 11.19 3.49
CA LYS A 106 55.50 10.20 4.43
C LYS A 106 54.56 8.99 4.50
N GLN A 107 55.12 7.79 4.42
CA GLN A 107 54.37 6.53 4.42
C GLN A 107 53.44 6.37 5.63
N ASN A 108 53.87 6.82 6.82
CA ASN A 108 53.04 6.82 8.03
C ASN A 108 51.74 7.66 7.87
N HIS A 109 51.80 8.82 7.22
CA HIS A 109 50.61 9.64 6.96
C HIS A 109 49.69 9.00 5.93
N LEU A 110 50.26 8.37 4.89
CA LEU A 110 49.49 7.62 3.89
C LEU A 110 48.76 6.43 4.51
N LEU A 111 49.41 5.68 5.41
CA LEU A 111 48.79 4.55 6.12
C LEU A 111 47.62 5.00 7.01
N ILE A 112 47.79 6.11 7.74
CA ILE A 112 46.73 6.69 8.57
C ILE A 112 45.53 7.09 7.69
N ALA A 113 45.78 7.81 6.60
CA ALA A 113 44.74 8.25 5.68
C ALA A 113 44.03 7.06 5.02
N TRP A 114 44.78 6.03 4.59
CA TRP A 114 44.23 4.81 4.04
C TRP A 114 43.35 4.06 5.04
N THR A 115 43.81 3.93 6.29
CA THR A 115 43.06 3.24 7.34
C THR A 115 41.72 3.91 7.61
N LEU A 116 41.69 5.25 7.70
CA LEU A 116 40.45 6.01 7.84
C LEU A 116 39.50 5.80 6.65
N PHE A 117 40.03 5.86 5.42
CA PHE A 117 39.22 5.69 4.22
C PHE A 117 38.69 4.25 4.06
N LEU A 118 39.46 3.26 4.53
CA LEU A 118 39.01 1.86 4.61
C LEU A 118 37.83 1.71 5.57
N GLY A 119 37.88 2.34 6.75
CA GLY A 119 36.77 2.27 7.71
C GLY A 119 35.49 2.91 7.20
N VAL A 120 35.60 4.07 6.54
CA VAL A 120 34.47 4.70 5.83
C VAL A 120 33.92 3.75 4.77
N SER A 121 34.79 3.19 3.93
CA SER A 121 34.39 2.28 2.85
C SER A 121 33.69 1.03 3.37
N LEU A 122 34.16 0.45 4.49
CA LEU A 122 33.51 -0.70 5.13
C LEU A 122 32.08 -0.40 5.57
N ASP A 123 31.84 0.77 6.16
CA ASP A 123 30.48 1.20 6.53
C ASP A 123 29.59 1.39 5.28
N PHE A 124 30.13 1.93 4.20
CA PHE A 124 29.42 2.07 2.93
C PHE A 124 29.16 0.72 2.24
N LEU A 125 30.07 -0.23 2.31
CA LEU A 125 29.87 -1.60 1.81
C LEU A 125 28.78 -2.32 2.60
N HIS A 126 28.79 -2.16 3.93
CA HIS A 126 27.70 -2.67 4.76
C HIS A 126 26.36 -2.01 4.42
N HIS A 127 26.34 -0.69 4.19
CA HIS A 127 25.14 0.02 3.74
C HIS A 127 24.66 -0.48 2.37
N HIS A 128 25.58 -0.72 1.43
CA HIS A 128 25.27 -1.29 0.12
C HIS A 128 24.62 -2.67 0.25
N LEU A 129 25.22 -3.56 1.04
CA LEU A 129 24.67 -4.88 1.30
C LEU A 129 23.28 -4.80 1.94
N LYS A 130 23.11 -3.95 2.97
CA LYS A 130 21.82 -3.75 3.62
C LYS A 130 20.76 -3.28 2.63
N ARG A 131 21.07 -2.27 1.82
CA ARG A 131 20.15 -1.70 0.83
C ARG A 131 19.75 -2.73 -0.23
N VAL A 132 20.69 -3.58 -0.68
CA VAL A 132 20.40 -4.71 -1.56
C VAL A 132 19.45 -5.70 -0.90
N MET A 133 19.67 -6.05 0.37
CA MET A 133 18.77 -6.92 1.13
C MET A 133 17.38 -6.30 1.31
N ASP A 134 17.30 -4.99 1.54
CA ASP A 134 16.04 -4.27 1.68
C ASP A 134 15.21 -4.34 0.38
N TYR A 135 15.83 -4.28 -0.81
CA TYR A 135 15.16 -4.51 -2.09
C TYR A 135 14.75 -5.97 -2.33
N MET A 136 15.32 -6.92 -1.60
CA MET A 136 14.92 -8.33 -1.64
C MET A 136 13.70 -8.60 -0.74
N ASP A 137 13.37 -7.71 0.19
CA ASP A 137 12.17 -7.81 1.01
C ASP A 137 10.96 -7.17 0.29
N PRO A 138 9.94 -7.95 -0.12
CA PRO A 138 8.78 -7.41 -0.80
C PRO A 138 7.97 -6.43 0.06
N PHE A 139 8.01 -6.52 1.39
CA PHE A 139 7.30 -5.56 2.26
C PHE A 139 7.96 -4.19 2.22
N HIS A 140 9.29 -4.15 2.33
CA HIS A 140 10.05 -2.92 2.22
C HIS A 140 9.87 -2.25 0.84
N VAL A 141 9.79 -3.05 -0.23
CA VAL A 141 9.53 -2.52 -1.57
C VAL A 141 8.12 -1.91 -1.69
N VAL A 142 7.11 -2.54 -1.08
CA VAL A 142 5.74 -1.98 -1.02
C VAL A 142 5.72 -0.67 -0.23
N ASP A 143 6.46 -0.58 0.87
CA ASP A 143 6.63 0.66 1.62
C ASP A 143 7.28 1.75 0.76
N PHE A 144 8.38 1.43 0.07
CA PHE A 144 9.05 2.33 -0.84
C PHE A 144 8.14 2.85 -1.96
N PHE A 145 7.37 1.98 -2.62
CA PHE A 145 6.41 2.40 -3.64
C PHE A 145 5.29 3.29 -3.08
N SER A 146 4.86 3.04 -1.84
CA SER A 146 3.88 3.90 -1.18
C SER A 146 4.44 5.29 -0.88
N ASP A 147 5.70 5.38 -0.46
CA ASP A 147 6.35 6.64 -0.14
C ASP A 147 6.54 7.51 -1.38
N GLU A 148 6.98 6.91 -2.50
CA GLU A 148 7.09 7.57 -3.81
C GLU A 148 5.71 8.02 -4.32
N ALA A 149 4.68 7.18 -4.19
CA ALA A 149 3.32 7.54 -4.55
C ALA A 149 2.81 8.74 -3.73
N GLN A 150 3.12 8.77 -2.43
CA GLN A 150 2.77 9.88 -1.55
C GLN A 150 3.55 11.16 -1.87
N GLU A 151 4.79 11.05 -2.36
CA GLU A 151 5.53 12.19 -2.90
C GLU A 151 4.88 12.73 -4.18
N CYS A 152 4.43 11.87 -5.11
CA CYS A 152 3.67 12.30 -6.28
C CYS A 152 2.36 13.00 -5.91
N VAL A 153 1.65 12.54 -4.87
CA VAL A 153 0.45 13.24 -4.36
C VAL A 153 0.79 14.65 -3.86
N ARG A 154 1.92 14.81 -3.15
CA ARG A 154 2.35 16.11 -2.61
C ARG A 154 2.84 17.08 -3.68
N ASN A 155 3.43 16.55 -4.74
CA ASN A 155 3.96 17.33 -5.86
C ASN A 155 2.96 17.45 -7.03
N GLU A 156 1.71 16.99 -6.85
CA GLU A 156 0.62 17.06 -7.85
C GLU A 156 0.92 16.34 -9.19
N GLU A 157 1.79 15.34 -9.17
CA GLU A 157 2.18 14.58 -10.36
C GLU A 157 1.20 13.41 -10.64
N VAL A 158 0.01 13.72 -11.14
CA VAL A 158 -1.11 12.76 -11.32
C VAL A 158 -0.77 11.59 -12.25
N GLU A 159 -0.02 11.80 -13.33
CA GLU A 159 0.36 10.72 -14.25
C GLU A 159 1.24 9.67 -13.57
N LYS A 160 2.28 10.12 -12.85
CA LYS A 160 3.18 9.22 -12.11
C LYS A 160 2.47 8.55 -10.93
N LEU A 161 1.49 9.23 -10.32
CA LEU A 161 0.65 8.63 -9.29
C LEU A 161 -0.11 7.40 -9.83
N CYS A 162 -0.66 7.47 -11.04
CA CYS A 162 -1.35 6.34 -11.66
C CYS A 162 -0.42 5.15 -11.92
N ASP A 163 0.83 5.42 -12.32
CA ASP A 163 1.87 4.40 -12.45
C ASP A 163 2.18 3.67 -11.13
N TRP A 164 2.21 4.40 -10.01
CA TRP A 164 2.43 3.81 -8.70
C TRP A 164 1.21 3.04 -8.19
N ILE A 165 0.00 3.53 -8.46
CA ILE A 165 -1.24 2.80 -8.20
C ILE A 165 -1.22 1.46 -8.94
N ASP A 166 -0.79 1.44 -10.21
CA ASP A 166 -0.65 0.22 -11.01
C ASP A 166 0.36 -0.73 -10.43
N THR A 167 1.53 -0.22 -10.03
CA THR A 167 2.62 -1.00 -9.45
C THR A 167 2.16 -1.69 -8.15
N LEU A 168 1.48 -0.96 -7.25
CA LEU A 168 0.91 -1.52 -6.02
C LEU A 168 -0.22 -2.52 -6.29
N SER A 169 -1.07 -2.24 -7.29
CA SER A 169 -2.17 -3.12 -7.67
C SER A 169 -1.67 -4.44 -8.25
N GLU A 170 -0.72 -4.38 -9.18
CA GLU A 170 -0.07 -5.57 -9.76
C GLU A 170 0.70 -6.34 -8.69
N THR A 171 1.39 -5.66 -7.75
CA THR A 171 2.01 -6.32 -6.59
C THR A 171 0.99 -7.12 -5.79
N THR A 172 -0.17 -6.53 -5.53
CA THR A 172 -1.27 -7.17 -4.80
C THR A 172 -1.80 -8.40 -5.56
N ILE A 173 -2.00 -8.29 -6.87
CA ILE A 173 -2.50 -9.38 -7.73
C ILE A 173 -1.50 -10.54 -7.80
N LYS A 174 -0.21 -10.24 -7.93
CA LYS A 174 0.87 -11.24 -7.90
C LYS A 174 0.93 -11.92 -6.54
N ALA A 175 0.85 -11.16 -5.45
CA ALA A 175 0.79 -11.70 -4.09
C ALA A 175 -0.41 -12.63 -3.88
N ILE A 176 -1.61 -12.25 -4.36
CA ILE A 176 -2.81 -13.11 -4.39
C ILE A 176 -2.55 -14.40 -5.15
N THR A 177 -1.99 -14.30 -6.36
CA THR A 177 -1.72 -15.46 -7.23
C THR A 177 -0.71 -16.42 -6.61
N ARG A 178 0.19 -15.91 -5.76
CA ARG A 178 1.16 -16.70 -4.99
C ARG A 178 0.68 -17.09 -3.59
N ASN A 179 -0.58 -16.83 -3.24
CA ASN A 179 -1.16 -17.06 -1.90
C ASN A 179 -0.40 -16.37 -0.76
N SER A 180 0.30 -15.26 -1.03
CA SER A 180 0.91 -14.41 -0.02
C SER A 180 -0.12 -13.38 0.47
N THR A 181 -1.02 -13.82 1.35
CA THR A 181 -2.11 -12.98 1.87
C THR A 181 -1.60 -11.79 2.67
N SER A 182 -0.53 -11.94 3.45
CA SER A 182 0.07 -10.86 4.24
C SER A 182 0.63 -9.73 3.37
N LEU A 183 1.35 -10.07 2.29
CA LEU A 183 1.87 -9.08 1.34
C LEU A 183 0.73 -8.39 0.58
N ALA A 184 -0.29 -9.14 0.16
CA ALA A 184 -1.46 -8.57 -0.51
C ALA A 184 -2.21 -7.59 0.41
N LEU A 185 -2.42 -7.93 1.68
CA LEU A 185 -3.04 -7.05 2.66
C LEU A 185 -2.20 -5.80 2.93
N SER A 186 -0.88 -5.94 3.05
CA SER A 186 0.04 -4.82 3.22
C SER A 186 -0.05 -3.83 2.05
N ALA A 187 0.03 -4.32 0.80
CA ALA A 187 -0.09 -3.49 -0.39
C ALA A 187 -1.48 -2.82 -0.52
N LEU A 188 -2.56 -3.54 -0.18
CA LEU A 188 -3.91 -2.96 -0.12
C LEU A 188 -4.04 -1.85 0.91
N ASP A 189 -3.42 -1.99 2.07
CA ASP A 189 -3.40 -0.94 3.08
C ASP A 189 -2.64 0.31 2.62
N LYS A 190 -1.58 0.15 1.82
CA LYS A 190 -0.89 1.27 1.17
C LYS A 190 -1.76 1.97 0.12
N LEU A 191 -2.48 1.22 -0.72
CA LEU A 191 -3.46 1.80 -1.65
C LEU A 191 -4.57 2.57 -0.92
N ARG A 192 -5.06 2.05 0.23
CA ARG A 192 -6.00 2.78 1.08
C ARG A 192 -5.42 4.08 1.62
N LEU A 193 -4.18 4.04 2.13
CA LEU A 193 -3.51 5.22 2.68
C LEU A 193 -3.31 6.28 1.60
N LEU A 194 -2.95 5.86 0.39
CA LEU A 194 -2.83 6.72 -0.78
C LEU A 194 -4.16 7.41 -1.10
N ALA A 195 -5.28 6.68 -1.12
CA ALA A 195 -6.61 7.23 -1.33
C ALA A 195 -6.94 8.34 -0.33
N ARG A 196 -6.64 8.09 0.96
CA ARG A 196 -6.86 9.05 2.04
C ARG A 196 -6.01 10.29 1.86
N ASN A 197 -4.72 10.13 1.56
CA ASN A 197 -3.80 11.24 1.39
C ASN A 197 -4.16 12.08 0.17
N TYR A 198 -4.55 11.43 -0.94
CA TYR A 198 -5.01 12.09 -2.14
C TYR A 198 -6.27 12.94 -1.88
N LEU A 199 -7.29 12.38 -1.23
CA LEU A 199 -8.48 13.13 -0.81
C LEU A 199 -8.15 14.31 0.11
N GLY A 200 -7.11 14.19 0.94
CA GLY A 200 -6.64 15.28 1.81
C GLY A 200 -6.00 16.44 1.04
N VAL A 201 -5.26 16.14 -0.04
CA VAL A 201 -4.55 17.14 -0.87
C VAL A 201 -5.44 17.70 -1.98
N ALA A 202 -6.43 16.94 -2.46
CA ALA A 202 -7.39 17.36 -3.49
C ALA A 202 -8.12 18.68 -3.16
N LYS A 203 -8.23 19.03 -1.87
CA LYS A 203 -8.76 20.33 -1.42
C LYS A 203 -7.92 21.51 -1.87
N GLY A 204 -6.61 21.36 -2.01
CA GLY A 204 -5.71 22.43 -2.46
C GLY A 204 -5.70 22.54 -3.99
N ILE A 205 -5.69 21.39 -4.68
CA ILE A 205 -5.61 21.30 -6.14
C ILE A 205 -6.78 22.01 -6.82
N THR A 206 -8.00 21.82 -6.31
CA THR A 206 -9.23 22.37 -6.92
C THR A 206 -9.28 23.91 -6.85
N TYR A 207 -8.58 24.56 -5.91
CA TYR A 207 -8.59 26.03 -5.79
C TYR A 207 -7.45 26.71 -6.56
N HIS A 208 -6.40 25.99 -6.96
CA HIS A 208 -5.30 26.56 -7.73
C HIS A 208 -5.60 26.67 -9.23
N GLU A 209 -6.49 25.82 -9.78
CA GLU A 209 -6.91 25.89 -11.18
C GLU A 209 -7.90 27.04 -11.47
N ASP A 210 -8.58 27.58 -10.45
CA ASP A 210 -9.58 28.66 -10.61
C ASP A 210 -8.96 30.07 -10.63
N GLU A 211 -7.68 30.25 -10.27
CA GLU A 211 -7.00 31.56 -10.22
C GLU A 211 -6.06 31.84 -11.40
N GLU A 212 -5.72 30.85 -12.23
CA GLU A 212 -4.93 31.07 -13.45
C GLU A 212 -5.82 31.07 -14.70
N GLU A 213 -6.14 32.27 -15.19
CA GLU A 213 -6.68 32.53 -16.53
C GLU A 213 -5.97 31.66 -17.59
N SER A 214 -6.65 30.64 -18.12
CA SER A 214 -6.29 30.10 -19.44
C SER A 214 -7.52 29.67 -20.22
N THR A 215 -7.87 30.56 -21.16
CA THR A 215 -8.69 30.31 -22.33
C THR A 215 -8.15 29.13 -23.14
N THR A 216 -8.70 27.94 -22.97
CA THR A 216 -8.66 26.87 -23.99
C THR A 216 -9.83 25.91 -23.80
N GLU A 217 -10.58 25.67 -24.89
CA GLU A 217 -11.80 24.86 -24.98
C GLU A 217 -11.60 23.34 -24.85
N GLU A 218 -10.69 22.89 -23.97
CA GLU A 218 -10.57 21.46 -23.62
C GLU A 218 -11.00 21.29 -22.16
N GLY A 219 -12.18 20.68 -21.99
CA GLY A 219 -12.90 20.62 -20.73
C GLY A 219 -12.04 20.21 -19.55
N HIS A 220 -12.08 21.02 -18.49
CA HIS A 220 -11.49 20.75 -17.19
C HIS A 220 -11.74 19.30 -16.77
N VAL A 221 -10.73 18.44 -16.96
CA VAL A 221 -10.78 17.06 -16.48
C VAL A 221 -10.66 17.18 -14.98
N ASN A 222 -11.75 16.94 -14.26
CA ASN A 222 -11.76 16.91 -12.80
C ASN A 222 -10.81 15.80 -12.32
N HIS A 223 -9.52 16.15 -12.14
CA HIS A 223 -8.42 15.22 -11.91
C HIS A 223 -8.64 14.39 -10.63
N VAL A 224 -9.32 14.99 -9.65
CA VAL A 224 -9.77 14.35 -8.41
C VAL A 224 -10.69 13.17 -8.70
N SER A 225 -11.71 13.40 -9.54
CA SER A 225 -12.67 12.38 -9.93
C SER A 225 -12.02 11.29 -10.78
N TYR A 226 -11.11 11.64 -11.69
CA TYR A 226 -10.39 10.68 -12.54
C TYR A 226 -9.50 9.72 -11.72
N THR A 227 -8.66 10.27 -10.83
CA THR A 227 -7.68 9.46 -10.06
C THR A 227 -8.38 8.53 -9.08
N LEU A 228 -9.43 9.00 -8.40
CA LEU A 228 -10.23 8.17 -7.50
C LEU A 228 -10.98 7.09 -8.27
N PHE A 229 -11.58 7.43 -9.42
CA PHE A 229 -12.22 6.46 -10.28
C PHE A 229 -11.24 5.36 -10.73
N TYR A 230 -10.04 5.75 -11.16
CA TYR A 230 -8.99 4.82 -11.54
C TYR A 230 -8.60 3.89 -10.38
N LEU A 231 -8.43 4.45 -9.18
CA LEU A 231 -8.15 3.67 -7.99
C LEU A 231 -9.27 2.65 -7.68
N PHE A 232 -10.54 3.03 -7.83
CA PHE A 232 -11.66 2.10 -7.63
C PHE A 232 -11.69 0.99 -8.67
N GLN A 233 -11.36 1.27 -9.93
CA GLN A 233 -11.19 0.23 -10.96
C GLN A 233 -10.09 -0.77 -10.57
N ARG A 234 -9.00 -0.28 -9.98
CA ARG A 234 -7.93 -1.14 -9.47
C ARG A 234 -8.37 -1.99 -8.28
N PHE A 235 -9.14 -1.45 -7.35
CA PHE A 235 -9.75 -2.25 -6.28
C PHE A 235 -10.69 -3.34 -6.82
N GLU A 236 -11.51 -3.04 -7.82
CA GLU A 236 -12.36 -4.04 -8.48
C GLU A 236 -11.51 -5.14 -9.12
N LEU A 237 -10.44 -4.80 -9.84
CA LEU A 237 -9.58 -5.79 -10.49
C LEU A 237 -8.86 -6.70 -9.47
N ILE A 238 -8.38 -6.14 -8.36
CA ILE A 238 -7.80 -6.92 -7.25
C ILE A 238 -8.87 -7.83 -6.62
N PHE A 239 -10.08 -7.30 -6.39
CA PHE A 239 -11.19 -8.06 -5.83
C PHE A 239 -11.55 -9.25 -6.70
N ASP A 240 -11.59 -9.06 -8.02
CA ASP A 240 -11.91 -10.10 -8.99
C ASP A 240 -10.89 -11.23 -8.93
N LYS A 241 -9.60 -10.88 -8.84
CA LYS A 241 -8.55 -11.88 -8.64
C LYS A 241 -8.68 -12.62 -7.31
N ALA A 242 -8.99 -11.92 -6.22
CA ALA A 242 -9.20 -12.54 -4.91
C ALA A 242 -10.44 -13.47 -4.91
N LEU A 243 -11.50 -13.07 -5.62
CA LEU A 243 -12.73 -13.83 -5.77
C LEU A 243 -12.48 -15.14 -6.53
N GLU A 244 -11.75 -15.08 -7.66
CA GLU A 244 -11.32 -16.26 -8.43
C GLU A 244 -10.54 -17.26 -7.56
N GLN A 245 -9.65 -16.77 -6.70
CA GLN A 245 -8.82 -17.58 -5.80
C GLN A 245 -9.53 -17.96 -4.50
N LYS A 246 -10.79 -17.56 -4.32
CA LYS A 246 -11.58 -17.78 -3.10
C LYS A 246 -10.95 -17.23 -1.81
N LEU A 247 -10.24 -16.11 -1.88
CA LEU A 247 -9.57 -15.48 -0.74
C LEU A 247 -10.50 -14.49 -0.02
N GLU A 248 -11.45 -15.03 0.77
CA GLU A 248 -12.42 -14.24 1.55
C GLU A 248 -11.82 -13.13 2.44
N PRO A 249 -10.66 -13.33 3.10
CA PRO A 249 -10.05 -12.27 3.91
C PRO A 249 -9.66 -11.03 3.10
N ILE A 250 -9.20 -11.23 1.86
CA ILE A 250 -8.79 -10.14 0.97
C ILE A 250 -10.02 -9.40 0.45
N CYS A 251 -11.03 -10.14 -0.01
CA CYS A 251 -12.32 -9.56 -0.42
C CYS A 251 -12.94 -8.73 0.72
N SER A 252 -12.96 -9.27 1.94
CA SER A 252 -13.46 -8.58 3.14
C SER A 252 -12.67 -7.32 3.47
N ASN A 253 -11.34 -7.35 3.31
CA ASN A 253 -10.50 -6.18 3.53
C ASN A 253 -10.80 -5.08 2.50
N ILE A 254 -11.00 -5.42 1.23
CA ILE A 254 -11.37 -4.45 0.17
C ILE A 254 -12.70 -3.77 0.51
N ILE A 255 -13.72 -4.53 0.97
CA ILE A 255 -14.99 -3.96 1.43
C ILE A 255 -14.77 -2.94 2.56
N THR A 256 -13.94 -3.29 3.55
CA THR A 256 -13.60 -2.38 4.66
C THR A 256 -12.82 -1.15 4.18
N ILE A 257 -11.90 -1.31 3.23
CA ILE A 257 -11.14 -0.22 2.62
C ILE A 257 -12.09 0.76 1.92
N LEU A 258 -13.02 0.27 1.10
CA LEU A 258 -14.00 1.10 0.40
C LEU A 258 -14.90 1.85 1.39
N GLY A 259 -15.33 1.22 2.48
CA GLY A 259 -16.08 1.90 3.54
C GLY A 259 -15.28 3.03 4.20
N LYS A 260 -13.99 2.80 4.49
CA LYS A 260 -13.09 3.85 5.01
C LYS A 260 -12.91 4.98 4.00
N ILE A 261 -12.76 4.68 2.71
CA ILE A 261 -12.66 5.70 1.66
C ILE A 261 -13.97 6.48 1.55
N ALA A 262 -15.14 5.84 1.68
CA ALA A 262 -16.43 6.53 1.71
C ALA A 262 -16.52 7.53 2.87
N ILE A 263 -16.05 7.15 4.07
CA ILE A 263 -15.98 8.05 5.23
C ILE A 263 -15.02 9.23 4.96
N TYR A 264 -13.83 8.96 4.41
CA TYR A 264 -12.87 10.03 4.09
C TYR A 264 -13.40 10.96 3.00
N GLY A 265 -14.04 10.41 1.97
CA GLY A 265 -14.71 11.16 0.91
C GLY A 265 -15.81 12.02 1.49
N ALA A 266 -16.69 11.47 2.33
CA ALA A 266 -17.77 12.18 2.97
C ALA A 266 -17.30 13.36 3.84
N LYS A 267 -16.15 13.21 4.52
CA LYS A 267 -15.53 14.29 5.32
C LYS A 267 -14.99 15.43 4.45
N TYR A 268 -14.67 15.15 3.19
CA TYR A 268 -14.25 16.14 2.20
C TYR A 268 -15.48 16.80 1.55
N ASP A 269 -16.35 15.99 0.97
CA ASP A 269 -17.62 16.34 0.34
C ASP A 269 -18.52 15.10 0.37
N ILE A 270 -19.77 15.24 0.85
CA ILE A 270 -20.69 14.10 0.95
C ILE A 270 -20.92 13.39 -0.39
N THR A 271 -20.87 14.14 -1.50
CA THR A 271 -21.09 13.59 -2.85
C THR A 271 -20.00 12.57 -3.24
N MET A 272 -18.79 12.72 -2.68
CA MET A 272 -17.66 11.82 -2.90
C MET A 272 -17.82 10.46 -2.18
N ALA A 273 -18.79 10.33 -1.27
CA ALA A 273 -19.11 9.06 -0.62
C ALA A 273 -19.82 8.08 -1.58
N SER A 274 -20.53 8.59 -2.59
CA SER A 274 -21.39 7.78 -3.46
C SER A 274 -20.61 6.75 -4.28
N TYR A 275 -19.45 7.11 -4.82
CA TYR A 275 -18.61 6.21 -5.63
C TYR A 275 -18.06 5.01 -4.85
N PRO A 276 -17.34 5.18 -3.72
CA PRO A 276 -16.87 4.04 -2.93
C PRO A 276 -18.02 3.18 -2.40
N LEU A 277 -19.17 3.78 -2.06
CA LEU A 277 -20.39 3.03 -1.69
C LEU A 277 -20.92 2.18 -2.84
N HIS A 278 -20.93 2.71 -4.06
CA HIS A 278 -21.31 1.97 -5.27
C HIS A 278 -20.41 0.75 -5.48
N TYR A 279 -19.09 0.92 -5.45
CA TYR A 279 -18.15 -0.19 -5.61
C TYR A 279 -18.25 -1.21 -4.46
N LEU A 280 -18.41 -0.75 -3.22
CA LEU A 280 -18.60 -1.63 -2.06
C LEU A 280 -19.81 -2.54 -2.27
N GLY A 281 -20.97 -1.96 -2.59
CA GLY A 281 -22.20 -2.71 -2.82
C GLY A 281 -22.12 -3.67 -4.01
N LYS A 282 -21.60 -3.19 -5.15
CA LYS A 282 -21.37 -3.99 -6.35
C LYS A 282 -20.51 -5.22 -6.07
N LEU A 283 -19.36 -5.03 -5.42
CA LEU A 283 -18.40 -6.11 -5.12
C LEU A 283 -18.95 -7.07 -4.06
N ALA A 284 -19.61 -6.55 -3.02
CA ALA A 284 -20.26 -7.36 -1.99
C ALA A 284 -21.31 -8.30 -2.58
N LYS A 285 -22.16 -7.80 -3.48
CA LYS A 285 -23.17 -8.61 -4.19
C LYS A 285 -22.52 -9.71 -5.03
N ARG A 286 -21.41 -9.41 -5.70
CA ARG A 286 -20.66 -10.41 -6.49
C ARG A 286 -20.09 -11.52 -5.60
N ALA A 287 -19.46 -11.16 -4.48
CA ALA A 287 -18.97 -12.14 -3.50
C ALA A 287 -20.11 -12.97 -2.88
N GLN A 288 -21.22 -12.31 -2.53
CA GLN A 288 -22.39 -12.99 -2.00
C GLN A 288 -22.91 -14.01 -3.01
N LYS A 289 -23.04 -13.67 -4.30
CA LYS A 289 -23.43 -14.60 -5.37
C LYS A 289 -22.43 -15.77 -5.50
N ALA A 290 -21.13 -15.50 -5.40
CA ALA A 290 -20.08 -16.52 -5.44
C ALA A 290 -20.04 -17.46 -4.22
N GLY A 291 -20.79 -17.16 -3.14
CA GLY A 291 -20.88 -18.03 -1.96
C GLY A 291 -20.10 -17.54 -0.74
N MET A 292 -19.44 -16.39 -0.83
CA MET A 292 -18.66 -15.81 0.28
C MET A 292 -19.57 -15.02 1.23
N GLN A 293 -20.30 -15.73 2.10
CA GLN A 293 -21.26 -15.12 3.01
C GLN A 293 -20.63 -14.13 3.99
N GLU A 294 -19.40 -14.40 4.44
CA GLU A 294 -18.68 -13.51 5.36
C GLU A 294 -18.44 -12.13 4.75
N VAL A 295 -18.14 -12.06 3.45
CA VAL A 295 -17.95 -10.80 2.73
C VAL A 295 -19.26 -10.00 2.66
N GLY A 296 -20.40 -10.65 2.44
CA GLY A 296 -21.73 -10.02 2.46
C GLY A 296 -22.10 -9.48 3.84
N ASN A 297 -21.86 -10.26 4.89
CA ASN A 297 -22.07 -9.82 6.28
C ASN A 297 -21.17 -8.62 6.62
N ARG A 298 -19.89 -8.70 6.24
CA ARG A 298 -18.93 -7.61 6.42
C ARG A 298 -19.37 -6.34 5.70
N ALA A 299 -19.89 -6.45 4.49
CA ALA A 299 -20.39 -5.32 3.72
C ALA A 299 -21.58 -4.64 4.40
N THR A 300 -22.55 -5.42 4.89
CA THR A 300 -23.72 -4.88 5.61
C THR A 300 -23.29 -4.10 6.85
N LEU A 301 -22.38 -4.66 7.66
CA LEU A 301 -21.82 -3.99 8.83
C LEU A 301 -21.02 -2.73 8.46
N THR A 302 -20.24 -2.80 7.38
CA THR A 302 -19.45 -1.64 6.92
C THR A 302 -20.35 -0.52 6.44
N LEU A 303 -21.42 -0.82 5.69
CA LEU A 303 -22.40 0.17 5.23
C LEU A 303 -23.11 0.86 6.42
N LEU A 304 -23.48 0.09 7.45
CA LEU A 304 -24.08 0.64 8.67
C LEU A 304 -23.10 1.56 9.42
N GLU A 305 -21.83 1.16 9.53
CA GLU A 305 -20.79 1.99 10.15
C GLU A 305 -20.54 3.29 9.37
N VAL A 306 -20.53 3.22 8.04
CA VAL A 306 -20.43 4.43 7.19
C VAL A 306 -21.60 5.37 7.47
N SER A 307 -22.84 4.85 7.49
CA SER A 307 -24.03 5.64 7.85
C SER A 307 -23.90 6.32 9.21
N LYS A 308 -23.47 5.57 10.22
CA LYS A 308 -23.28 6.07 11.57
C LYS A 308 -22.26 7.22 11.61
N VAL A 309 -21.09 7.03 11.01
CA VAL A 309 -20.02 8.03 10.99
C VAL A 309 -20.44 9.28 10.21
N ILE A 310 -21.19 9.14 9.11
CA ILE A 310 -21.72 10.30 8.37
C ILE A 310 -22.65 11.13 9.27
N ILE A 311 -23.56 10.49 10.00
CA ILE A 311 -24.51 11.19 10.88
C ILE A 311 -23.78 11.83 12.06
N GLU A 312 -22.89 11.10 12.73
CA GLU A 312 -22.24 11.55 13.95
C GLU A 312 -21.16 12.62 13.68
N GLU A 313 -20.25 12.38 12.73
CA GLU A 313 -19.02 13.17 12.59
C GLU A 313 -19.07 14.26 11.52
N ILE A 314 -19.97 14.20 10.53
CA ILE A 314 -19.94 15.07 9.35
C ILE A 314 -20.98 16.17 9.44
N ASN A 315 -20.64 17.41 9.09
CA ASN A 315 -21.64 18.47 9.03
C ASN A 315 -22.54 18.27 7.80
N ILE A 316 -23.83 18.01 8.05
CA ILE A 316 -24.83 17.67 7.04
C ILE A 316 -25.92 18.74 6.89
N GLU A 317 -25.84 19.85 7.64
CA GLU A 317 -26.94 20.83 7.74
C GLU A 317 -27.35 21.44 6.38
N TYR A 318 -26.39 21.57 5.46
CA TYR A 318 -26.58 22.23 4.16
C TYR A 318 -26.28 21.31 2.97
N VAL A 319 -26.22 19.99 3.16
CA VAL A 319 -25.76 19.07 2.11
C VAL A 319 -26.79 17.96 1.85
N GLU A 320 -26.95 17.56 0.59
CA GLU A 320 -27.84 16.44 0.23
C GLU A 320 -27.23 15.12 0.67
N ILE A 321 -27.93 14.44 1.56
CA ILE A 321 -27.50 13.14 2.09
C ILE A 321 -28.32 11.99 1.47
N LYS A 322 -29.38 12.31 0.73
CA LYS A 322 -30.28 11.33 0.12
C LYS A 322 -29.55 10.23 -0.65
N ASP A 323 -28.68 10.59 -1.58
CA ASP A 323 -28.02 9.64 -2.49
C ASP A 323 -27.13 8.60 -1.78
N PRO A 324 -26.22 8.97 -0.87
CA PRO A 324 -25.41 7.98 -0.15
C PRO A 324 -26.28 7.07 0.73
N PHE A 325 -27.30 7.58 1.42
CA PHE A 325 -28.18 6.75 2.25
C PHE A 325 -29.07 5.82 1.43
N LEU A 326 -29.65 6.27 0.32
CA LEU A 326 -30.42 5.40 -0.57
C LEU A 326 -29.54 4.31 -1.18
N SER A 327 -28.29 4.62 -1.52
CA SER A 327 -27.31 3.63 -1.99
C SER A 327 -27.05 2.57 -0.91
N ILE A 328 -26.82 2.99 0.33
CA ILE A 328 -26.62 2.09 1.47
C ILE A 328 -27.82 1.17 1.68
N ILE A 329 -29.04 1.72 1.73
CA ILE A 329 -30.28 0.95 1.92
C ILE A 329 -30.45 -0.08 0.80
N ASN A 330 -30.28 0.35 -0.45
CA ASN A 330 -30.44 -0.54 -1.60
C ASN A 330 -29.44 -1.71 -1.57
N TYR A 331 -28.16 -1.46 -1.29
CA TYR A 331 -27.16 -2.54 -1.25
C TYR A 331 -27.33 -3.47 -0.05
N MET A 332 -27.63 -2.94 1.13
CA MET A 332 -27.98 -3.79 2.29
C MET A 332 -29.16 -4.69 1.95
N HIS A 333 -30.18 -4.14 1.25
CA HIS A 333 -31.37 -4.88 0.89
C HIS A 333 -31.09 -5.98 -0.14
N GLU A 334 -30.27 -5.70 -1.15
CA GLU A 334 -29.86 -6.70 -2.13
C GLU A 334 -29.05 -7.85 -1.49
N ILE A 335 -28.10 -7.51 -0.61
CA ILE A 335 -27.31 -8.52 0.14
C ILE A 335 -28.24 -9.37 1.00
N ALA A 336 -29.16 -8.74 1.73
CA ALA A 336 -30.14 -9.41 2.57
C ALA A 336 -31.04 -10.39 1.78
N LYS A 337 -31.54 -9.97 0.60
CA LYS A 337 -32.30 -10.84 -0.30
C LYS A 337 -31.47 -12.03 -0.78
N ASP A 338 -30.22 -11.81 -1.17
CA ASP A 338 -29.36 -12.87 -1.66
C ASP A 338 -28.94 -13.84 -0.54
N THR A 339 -28.77 -13.36 0.71
CA THR A 339 -28.57 -14.21 1.89
C THR A 339 -29.78 -15.11 2.14
N PHE A 340 -30.99 -14.55 2.20
CA PHE A 340 -32.21 -15.34 2.41
C PHE A 340 -32.49 -16.32 1.26
N ARG A 341 -32.19 -15.94 0.01
CA ARG A 341 -32.33 -16.84 -1.15
C ARG A 341 -31.43 -18.07 -1.04
N LYS A 342 -30.23 -17.93 -0.47
CA LYS A 342 -29.28 -19.02 -0.27
C LYS A 342 -29.64 -19.88 0.93
N ASP A 343 -30.05 -19.25 2.02
CA ASP A 343 -30.49 -19.93 3.23
C ASP A 343 -31.88 -19.44 3.66
N ARG A 344 -32.91 -20.20 3.27
CA ARG A 344 -34.30 -19.92 3.63
C ARG A 344 -34.64 -20.25 5.09
N THR A 345 -33.71 -20.87 5.83
CA THR A 345 -33.88 -21.19 7.25
C THR A 345 -33.38 -20.08 8.15
N ILE A 346 -32.70 -19.08 7.59
CA ILE A 346 -32.21 -17.93 8.34
C ILE A 346 -33.36 -17.18 9.01
N ASN A 347 -33.15 -16.77 10.26
CA ASN A 347 -34.12 -15.96 10.97
C ASN A 347 -34.23 -14.59 10.31
N LEU A 348 -35.41 -14.25 9.76
CA LEU A 348 -35.66 -12.98 9.09
C LEU A 348 -35.36 -11.77 9.98
N LYS A 349 -35.52 -11.90 11.30
CA LYS A 349 -35.16 -10.83 12.25
C LYS A 349 -33.67 -10.48 12.20
N VAL A 350 -32.80 -11.47 12.00
CA VAL A 350 -31.34 -11.26 11.89
C VAL A 350 -31.03 -10.48 10.61
N VAL A 351 -31.73 -10.77 9.52
CA VAL A 351 -31.55 -10.11 8.23
C VAL A 351 -32.15 -8.71 8.20
N ALA A 352 -33.24 -8.48 8.95
CA ALA A 352 -33.90 -7.18 9.08
C ALA A 352 -33.23 -6.24 10.10
N GLN A 353 -32.50 -6.77 11.10
CA GLN A 353 -31.89 -5.98 12.18
C GLN A 353 -31.09 -4.76 11.71
N PRO A 354 -30.23 -4.85 10.68
CA PRO A 354 -29.44 -3.70 10.23
C PRO A 354 -30.30 -2.52 9.73
N PHE A 355 -31.53 -2.75 9.26
CA PHE A 355 -32.45 -1.70 8.85
C PHE A 355 -33.13 -1.02 10.04
N TYR A 356 -33.41 -1.76 11.12
CA TYR A 356 -33.86 -1.16 12.38
C TYR A 356 -32.76 -0.28 12.98
N ASP A 357 -31.52 -0.78 13.01
CA ASP A 357 -30.36 -0.03 13.49
C ASP A 357 -30.16 1.25 12.65
N LEU A 358 -30.25 1.14 11.31
CA LEU A 358 -30.17 2.30 10.42
C LEU A 358 -31.30 3.31 10.65
N LYS A 359 -32.54 2.85 10.83
CA LYS A 359 -33.70 3.72 11.12
C LYS A 359 -33.52 4.45 12.45
N GLU A 360 -32.93 3.81 13.44
CA GLU A 360 -32.68 4.41 14.76
C GLU A 360 -31.72 5.60 14.69
N LEU A 361 -30.72 5.56 13.80
CA LEU A 361 -29.80 6.68 13.59
C LEU A 361 -30.51 7.97 13.17
N PHE A 362 -31.65 7.88 12.48
CA PHE A 362 -32.44 9.05 12.04
C PHE A 362 -33.29 9.69 13.14
N LYS A 363 -33.31 9.12 14.36
CA LYS A 363 -33.89 9.77 15.54
C LYS A 363 -32.97 10.83 16.15
N ASN A 364 -31.70 10.87 15.75
CA ASN A 364 -30.73 11.84 16.22
C ASN A 364 -31.17 13.27 15.81
N GLU A 365 -31.13 14.22 16.74
CA GLU A 365 -31.58 15.61 16.54
C GLU A 365 -30.97 16.25 15.29
N LYS A 366 -29.71 15.92 14.97
CA LYS A 366 -28.98 16.47 13.83
C LYS A 366 -29.58 16.10 12.47
N VAL A 367 -30.14 14.89 12.35
CA VAL A 367 -30.77 14.39 11.12
C VAL A 367 -32.29 14.45 11.18
N ALA A 368 -32.90 14.45 12.36
CA ALA A 368 -34.36 14.40 12.49
C ALA A 368 -35.07 15.54 11.76
N ALA A 369 -34.46 16.74 11.75
CA ALA A 369 -34.98 17.92 11.06
C ALA A 369 -34.44 18.10 9.62
N HIS A 370 -33.59 17.19 9.13
CA HIS A 370 -32.97 17.31 7.82
C HIS A 370 -34.00 17.06 6.70
N ARG A 371 -33.94 17.85 5.61
CA ARG A 371 -34.91 17.79 4.50
C ARG A 371 -35.05 16.43 3.83
N ASP A 372 -33.97 15.65 3.79
CA ASP A 372 -33.95 14.33 3.14
C ASP A 372 -34.46 13.20 4.03
N THR A 373 -34.63 13.43 5.33
CA THR A 373 -34.87 12.38 6.33
C THR A 373 -36.18 11.65 6.10
N GLU A 374 -37.26 12.35 5.75
CA GLU A 374 -38.55 11.72 5.45
C GLU A 374 -38.42 10.71 4.31
N THR A 375 -37.74 11.09 3.22
CA THR A 375 -37.56 10.20 2.06
C THR A 375 -36.72 8.98 2.41
N ILE A 376 -35.68 9.15 3.22
CA ILE A 376 -34.81 8.05 3.63
C ILE A 376 -35.56 7.07 4.55
N ILE A 377 -36.30 7.58 5.55
CA ILE A 377 -37.10 6.76 6.47
C ILE A 377 -38.16 5.97 5.69
N LEU A 378 -38.88 6.61 4.75
CA LEU A 378 -39.85 5.92 3.90
C LEU A 378 -39.22 4.76 3.12
N SER A 379 -37.99 4.93 2.63
CA SER A 379 -37.26 3.86 1.94
C SER A 379 -36.87 2.71 2.88
N ILE A 380 -36.52 3.01 4.14
CA ILE A 380 -36.21 1.97 5.15
C ILE A 380 -37.49 1.21 5.52
N ASP A 381 -38.58 1.92 5.76
CA ASP A 381 -39.86 1.33 6.15
C ASP A 381 -40.41 0.41 5.07
N ARG A 382 -40.30 0.81 3.79
CA ARG A 382 -40.61 -0.07 2.66
C ARG A 382 -39.87 -1.40 2.73
N VAL A 383 -38.59 -1.40 3.08
CA VAL A 383 -37.77 -2.63 3.17
C VAL A 383 -38.18 -3.47 4.39
N LEU A 384 -38.46 -2.85 5.53
CA LEU A 384 -38.94 -3.54 6.73
C LEU A 384 -40.32 -4.19 6.52
N ASP A 385 -41.21 -3.52 5.79
CA ASP A 385 -42.53 -4.04 5.43
C ASP A 385 -42.42 -5.24 4.48
N GLU A 386 -41.45 -5.24 3.54
CA GLU A 386 -41.15 -6.40 2.69
C GLU A 386 -40.76 -7.63 3.55
N PHE A 387 -39.91 -7.45 4.56
CA PHE A 387 -39.52 -8.55 5.47
C PHE A 387 -40.67 -9.03 6.35
N SER A 388 -41.49 -8.12 6.87
CA SER A 388 -42.67 -8.45 7.69
C SER A 388 -43.72 -9.24 6.89
N THR A 389 -43.92 -8.84 5.63
CA THR A 389 -44.77 -9.56 4.68
C THR A 389 -44.22 -10.95 4.40
N LEU A 390 -42.91 -11.07 4.15
CA LEU A 390 -42.25 -12.36 3.93
C LEU A 390 -42.37 -13.29 5.14
N GLU A 391 -42.22 -12.79 6.36
CA GLU A 391 -42.40 -13.57 7.58
C GLU A 391 -43.82 -14.14 7.67
N THR A 392 -44.83 -13.30 7.39
CA THR A 392 -46.24 -13.70 7.36
C THR A 392 -46.49 -14.80 6.31
N VAL A 393 -45.89 -14.67 5.12
CA VAL A 393 -45.99 -15.69 4.07
C VAL A 393 -45.34 -17.00 4.52
N LEU A 394 -44.14 -16.97 5.12
CA LEU A 394 -43.48 -18.20 5.58
C LEU A 394 -44.25 -18.91 6.69
N GLN A 395 -44.91 -18.17 7.58
CA GLN A 395 -45.75 -18.74 8.65
C GLN A 395 -47.05 -19.36 8.12
N THR A 396 -47.52 -18.93 6.95
CA THR A 396 -48.79 -19.40 6.35
C THR A 396 -48.60 -20.56 5.36
N ILE A 397 -47.36 -20.90 4.99
CA ILE A 397 -47.06 -22.07 4.15
C ILE A 397 -47.28 -23.36 4.97
N PRO A 398 -48.18 -24.28 4.54
CA PRO A 398 -48.40 -25.53 5.24
C PRO A 398 -47.12 -26.39 5.23
N PRO A 399 -46.84 -27.16 6.31
CA PRO A 399 -45.66 -28.00 6.38
C PRO A 399 -45.70 -29.04 5.25
N ILE A 400 -44.60 -29.13 4.49
CA ILE A 400 -44.46 -30.09 3.38
C ILE A 400 -44.69 -31.51 3.95
N PRO A 401 -45.66 -32.28 3.43
CA PRO A 401 -45.94 -33.61 3.94
C PRO A 401 -44.69 -34.50 3.80
N LYS A 402 -44.24 -35.07 4.91
CA LYS A 402 -43.14 -36.04 4.93
C LYS A 402 -43.54 -37.21 4.04
N VAL A 403 -42.87 -37.37 2.91
CA VAL A 403 -43.01 -38.56 2.06
C VAL A 403 -42.61 -39.76 2.92
N VAL A 404 -43.60 -40.53 3.37
CA VAL A 404 -43.39 -41.81 4.03
C VAL A 404 -42.73 -42.70 2.98
N LYS A 405 -41.44 -43.03 3.18
CA LYS A 405 -40.79 -44.08 2.40
C LYS A 405 -41.61 -45.35 2.61
N GLU A 406 -42.36 -45.76 1.58
CA GLU A 406 -42.97 -47.09 1.54
C GLU A 406 -41.85 -48.12 1.76
N LYS A 407 -42.00 -48.90 2.82
CA LYS A 407 -41.19 -50.09 3.04
C LYS A 407 -41.51 -51.04 1.88
N SER A 408 -40.60 -51.15 0.92
CA SER A 408 -40.57 -52.25 -0.04
C SER A 408 -40.52 -53.56 0.77
N SER A 409 -41.59 -54.35 0.65
CA SER A 409 -41.70 -55.70 1.22
C SER A 409 -40.95 -56.69 0.35
#